data_AF-A0A267MMG5-F1
#
_entry.id   AF-A0A267MMG5-F1
#
_cell.length_a   1.000
_cell.length_b   1.000
_cell.length_c   1.000
_cell.angle_alpha   90.00
_cell.angle_beta   90.00
_cell.angle_gamma   90.00
#
_symmetry.space_group_name_H-M   'P 1'
#
loop_
_entity.id
_entity.type
_entity.pdbx_description
1 polymer ?
#
loop_
_entity_poly.entity_id
_entity_poly.type
_entity_poly.pdbx_seq_one_letter_code
_entity_poly.pdbx_strand_id
1 'polypeptide(L)'
;MWDKKSQRRYVYMRDEGICRFCGRKLLFKQVTLDHYLPKSRGGTNDIFNLACSCKKCNKYKRDEIPLDYKDSILELFKRAVIDGYITTSHMKMKKDELIELTDKVHRIEDMNKHIVFQSHTHRIYLKDNMIHKIVRVNTKG
;
A
#
# COMPACT_ATOMS: atom_id res chain seq x y z
N MET A 1 16.36 -1.72 3.41
CA MET A 1 15.64 -0.49 2.97
C MET A 1 15.60 -0.52 1.46
N TRP A 2 14.42 -0.68 0.84
CA TRP A 2 14.27 -0.74 -0.61
C TRP A 2 14.56 0.63 -1.23
N ASP A 3 15.48 0.71 -2.19
CA ASP A 3 15.77 1.95 -2.90
C ASP A 3 14.64 2.34 -3.88
N LYS A 4 14.60 3.61 -4.32
CA LYS A 4 13.51 4.11 -5.20
C LYS A 4 13.44 3.38 -6.55
N LYS A 5 14.56 2.88 -7.08
CA LYS A 5 14.62 2.18 -8.37
C LYS A 5 14.02 0.77 -8.25
N SER A 6 14.27 0.07 -7.14
CA SER A 6 13.64 -1.23 -6.87
C SER A 6 12.12 -1.10 -6.67
N GLN A 7 11.65 -0.07 -5.95
CA GLN A 7 10.20 0.19 -5.79
C GLN A 7 9.49 0.45 -7.13
N ARG A 8 10.07 1.28 -8.00
CA ARG A 8 9.49 1.57 -9.32
C ARG A 8 9.41 0.33 -10.21
N ARG A 9 10.44 -0.53 -10.17
CA ARG A 9 10.42 -1.81 -10.88
C ARG A 9 9.34 -2.74 -10.34
N TYR A 10 9.22 -2.85 -9.01
CA TYR A 10 8.19 -3.66 -8.38
C TYR A 10 6.78 -3.22 -8.78
N VAL A 11 6.44 -1.94 -8.60
CA VAL A 11 5.10 -1.43 -8.93
C VAL A 11 4.78 -1.64 -10.41
N TYR A 12 5.78 -1.47 -11.29
CA TYR A 12 5.61 -1.79 -12.71
C TYR A 12 5.26 -3.26 -12.96
N MET A 13 5.97 -4.19 -12.33
CA MET A 13 5.70 -5.62 -12.52
C MET A 13 4.36 -6.02 -11.88
N ARG A 14 4.06 -5.52 -10.67
CA ARG A 14 2.82 -5.77 -9.93
C ARG A 14 1.59 -5.30 -10.70
N ASP A 15 1.63 -4.09 -11.26
CA ASP A 15 0.52 -3.51 -12.01
C ASP A 15 0.58 -3.88 -13.51
N GLU A 16 1.47 -4.80 -13.89
CA GLU A 16 1.73 -5.21 -15.27
C GLU A 16 2.00 -4.02 -16.23
N GLY A 17 2.54 -2.91 -15.73
CA GLY A 17 2.74 -1.70 -16.51
C GLY A 17 1.44 -1.06 -17.02
N ILE A 18 0.29 -1.40 -16.46
CA ILE A 18 -1.00 -0.82 -16.81
C ILE A 18 -1.21 0.45 -15.99
N CYS A 19 -1.58 1.55 -16.65
CA CYS A 19 -1.96 2.78 -15.97
C CYS A 19 -3.23 2.53 -15.15
N ARG A 20 -3.15 2.67 -13.82
CA ARG A 20 -4.26 2.44 -12.89
C ARG A 20 -5.51 3.27 -13.21
N PHE A 21 -5.34 4.46 -13.79
CA PHE A 21 -6.44 5.40 -14.03
C PHE A 21 -7.07 5.31 -15.42
N CYS A 22 -6.34 4.86 -16.45
CA CYS A 22 -6.86 4.82 -17.81
C CYS A 22 -6.73 3.47 -18.52
N GLY A 23 -6.19 2.45 -17.85
CA GLY A 23 -6.05 1.10 -18.39
C GLY A 23 -5.01 0.94 -19.49
N ARG A 24 -4.33 2.02 -19.92
CA ARG A 24 -3.32 1.95 -20.98
C ARG A 24 -2.10 1.14 -20.52
N LYS A 25 -1.64 0.19 -21.34
CA LYS A 25 -0.33 -0.46 -21.18
C LYS A 25 0.79 0.55 -21.46
N LEU A 26 1.74 0.65 -20.54
CA LEU A 26 2.87 1.56 -20.60
C LEU A 26 4.17 0.74 -20.68
N LEU A 27 5.14 1.26 -21.42
CA LEU A 27 6.53 0.80 -21.30
C LEU A 27 7.09 1.25 -19.95
N PHE A 28 8.07 0.51 -19.41
CA PHE A 28 8.74 0.88 -18.15
C PHE A 28 9.25 2.33 -18.14
N LYS A 29 9.77 2.85 -19.26
CA LYS A 29 10.24 4.25 -19.38
C LYS A 29 9.12 5.30 -19.35
N GLN A 30 7.88 4.92 -19.62
CA GLN A 30 6.71 5.81 -19.65
C GLN A 30 5.99 5.88 -18.30
N VAL A 31 6.23 4.92 -17.41
CA VAL A 31 5.58 4.83 -16.09
C VAL A 31 6.09 5.91 -15.15
N THR A 32 5.15 6.65 -14.57
CA THR A 32 5.34 7.41 -13.34
C THR A 32 4.70 6.64 -12.18
N LEU A 33 5.29 6.72 -10.99
CA LEU A 33 4.62 6.26 -9.78
C LEU A 33 3.78 7.41 -9.24
N ASP A 34 2.53 7.12 -8.98
CA ASP A 34 1.58 8.07 -8.40
C ASP A 34 1.08 7.56 -7.05
N HIS A 35 0.76 8.49 -6.15
CA HIS A 35 0.21 8.21 -4.83
C HIS A 35 -1.31 8.05 -4.95
N TYR A 36 -1.81 6.84 -4.69
CA TYR A 36 -3.24 6.53 -4.84
C TYR A 36 -4.08 7.42 -3.92
N LEU A 37 -3.78 7.42 -2.62
CA LEU A 37 -4.10 8.49 -1.69
C LEU A 37 -3.01 9.58 -1.81
N PRO A 38 -3.32 10.81 -2.23
CA PRO A 38 -2.33 11.89 -2.36
C PRO A 38 -1.65 12.24 -1.04
N LYS A 39 -0.37 12.65 -1.09
CA LYS A 39 0.38 13.08 0.10
C LYS A 39 -0.27 14.26 0.84
N SER A 40 -0.82 15.21 0.08
CA SER A 40 -1.56 16.36 0.62
C SER A 40 -2.83 15.96 1.38
N ARG A 41 -3.27 14.69 1.23
CA ARG A 41 -4.44 14.09 1.87
C ARG A 41 -4.06 12.97 2.84
N GLY A 42 -2.80 12.93 3.30
CA GLY A 42 -2.33 11.94 4.29
C GLY A 42 -1.72 10.67 3.69
N GLY A 43 -1.59 10.56 2.36
CA GLY A 43 -0.98 9.42 1.71
C GLY A 43 0.52 9.26 2.01
N THR A 44 0.95 8.00 2.19
CA THR A 44 2.35 7.66 2.52
C THR A 44 3.15 7.29 1.27
N ASN A 45 4.48 7.13 1.40
CA ASN A 45 5.32 6.55 0.34
C ASN A 45 5.39 5.02 0.41
N ASP A 46 4.50 4.38 1.19
CA ASP A 46 4.46 2.93 1.27
C ASP A 46 4.01 2.35 -0.07
N ILE A 47 4.52 1.17 -0.39
CA ILE A 47 4.41 0.55 -1.70
C ILE A 47 2.97 0.23 -2.08
N PHE A 48 2.10 0.02 -1.09
CA PHE A 48 0.67 -0.17 -1.29
C PHE A 48 -0.03 1.10 -1.78
N ASN A 49 0.55 2.28 -1.51
CA ASN A 49 0.00 3.56 -1.93
C ASN A 49 0.60 4.04 -3.26
N LEU A 50 1.57 3.31 -3.83
CA LEU A 50 2.17 3.63 -5.12
C LEU A 50 1.52 2.82 -6.23
N ALA A 51 1.11 3.46 -7.32
CA ALA A 51 0.52 2.82 -8.48
C ALA A 51 1.16 3.28 -9.80
N CYS A 52 1.12 2.42 -10.83
CA CYS A 52 1.48 2.79 -12.19
C CYS A 52 0.52 3.85 -12.73
N SER A 53 1.08 4.98 -13.19
CA SER A 53 0.33 6.04 -13.83
C SER A 53 1.07 6.57 -15.06
N CYS A 54 0.33 6.94 -16.09
CA CYS A 54 0.90 7.69 -17.21
C CYS A 54 1.02 9.17 -16.83
N LYS A 55 1.97 9.89 -17.45
CA LYS A 55 2.19 11.33 -17.19
C LYS A 55 0.91 12.17 -17.29
N LYS A 56 0.03 11.83 -18.25
CA LYS A 56 -1.25 12.52 -18.46
C LYS A 56 -2.15 12.35 -17.23
N CYS A 57 -2.50 11.11 -16.88
CA CYS A 57 -3.37 10.80 -15.74
C CYS A 57 -2.83 11.35 -14.42
N ASN A 58 -1.54 11.16 -14.13
CA ASN A 58 -0.89 11.70 -12.93
C ASN A 58 -1.09 13.23 -12.83
N LYS A 59 -0.90 13.96 -13.94
CA LYS A 59 -1.13 15.41 -13.99
C LYS A 59 -2.60 15.82 -13.79
N TYR A 60 -3.55 15.01 -14.28
CA TYR A 60 -4.99 15.29 -14.13
C TYR A 60 -5.51 14.98 -12.74
N LYS A 61 -5.14 13.84 -12.15
CA LYS A 61 -5.57 13.42 -10.81
C LYS A 61 -5.20 14.44 -9.74
N ARG A 62 -3.98 14.98 -9.79
CA ARG A 62 -3.48 15.94 -8.78
C ARG A 62 -3.66 15.40 -7.35
N ASP A 63 -4.47 16.05 -6.53
CA ASP A 63 -4.79 15.69 -5.16
C ASP A 63 -6.20 15.07 -4.99
N GLU A 64 -6.82 14.64 -6.10
CA GLU A 64 -8.07 13.90 -6.07
C GLU A 64 -7.86 12.51 -5.43
N ILE A 65 -8.80 12.14 -4.57
CA ILE A 65 -8.85 10.84 -3.90
C ILE A 65 -9.76 9.93 -4.73
N PRO A 66 -9.26 8.83 -5.31
CA PRO A 66 -10.10 7.84 -5.99
C PRO A 66 -11.18 7.29 -5.06
N LEU A 67 -12.39 7.07 -5.56
CA LEU A 67 -13.51 6.56 -4.74
C LEU A 67 -13.21 5.20 -4.10
N ASP A 68 -12.46 4.36 -4.82
CA ASP A 68 -12.07 3.00 -4.41
C ASP A 68 -10.76 2.96 -3.60
N TYR A 69 -10.23 4.11 -3.14
CA TYR A 69 -8.89 4.15 -2.55
C TYR A 69 -8.69 3.21 -1.37
N LYS A 70 -9.71 3.01 -0.53
CA LYS A 70 -9.61 2.12 0.63
C LYS A 70 -9.46 0.68 0.21
N ASP A 71 -10.34 0.21 -0.67
CA ASP A 71 -10.35 -1.18 -1.13
C ASP A 71 -9.08 -1.49 -1.92
N SER A 72 -8.68 -0.58 -2.82
CA SER A 72 -7.42 -0.69 -3.56
C SER A 72 -6.21 -0.73 -2.62
N ILE A 73 -6.14 0.10 -1.58
CA ILE A 73 -5.03 0.08 -0.62
C ILE A 73 -5.03 -1.21 0.22
N LEU A 74 -6.19 -1.71 0.64
CA LEU A 74 -6.30 -2.97 1.38
C LEU A 74 -5.70 -4.14 0.58
N GLU A 75 -6.11 -4.27 -0.68
CA GLU A 75 -5.63 -5.33 -1.56
C GLU A 75 -4.13 -5.19 -1.86
N LEU A 76 -3.67 -3.97 -2.14
CA LEU A 76 -2.26 -3.71 -2.40
C LEU A 76 -1.37 -3.91 -1.17
N PHE A 77 -1.90 -3.66 0.04
CA PHE A 77 -1.21 -3.96 1.29
C PHE A 77 -1.01 -5.46 1.47
N LYS A 78 -2.08 -6.26 1.38
CA LYS A 78 -2.01 -7.72 1.48
C LYS A 78 -1.05 -8.29 0.45
N ARG A 79 -1.15 -7.81 -0.80
CA ARG A 79 -0.26 -8.23 -1.88
C ARG A 79 1.20 -7.94 -1.60
N ALA A 80 1.50 -6.74 -1.09
CA ALA A 80 2.88 -6.36 -0.77
C ALA A 80 3.48 -7.16 0.40
N VAL A 81 2.67 -7.65 1.33
CA VAL A 81 3.11 -8.62 2.36
C VAL A 81 3.46 -9.96 1.73
N ILE A 82 2.57 -10.50 0.87
CA ILE A 82 2.80 -11.77 0.15
C ILE A 82 4.09 -11.69 -0.69
N ASP A 83 4.28 -10.59 -1.40
CA ASP A 83 5.46 -10.37 -2.24
C ASP A 83 6.73 -10.04 -1.43
N GLY A 84 6.63 -9.83 -0.11
CA GLY A 84 7.76 -9.54 0.78
C GLY A 84 8.27 -8.09 0.70
N TYR A 85 7.49 -7.18 0.10
CA TYR A 85 7.80 -5.75 0.08
C TYR A 85 7.35 -5.03 1.35
N ILE A 86 6.48 -5.65 2.14
CA ILE A 86 6.13 -5.24 3.50
C ILE A 86 6.54 -6.35 4.46
N THR A 87 7.35 -6.00 5.46
CA THR A 87 7.86 -6.93 6.48
C THR A 87 7.74 -6.32 7.88
N THR A 88 8.11 -7.05 8.91
CA THR A 88 8.23 -6.52 10.28
C THR A 88 9.57 -5.78 10.46
N SER A 89 9.60 -4.69 11.23
CA SER A 89 10.84 -3.97 11.52
C SER A 89 11.71 -4.70 12.54
N HIS A 90 11.19 -4.92 13.74
CA HIS A 90 11.93 -5.52 14.86
C HIS A 90 11.28 -6.80 15.43
N MET A 91 10.07 -7.13 14.99
CA MET A 91 9.34 -8.32 15.45
C MET A 91 9.82 -9.56 14.71
N LYS A 92 10.08 -10.65 15.46
CA LYS A 92 10.27 -11.99 14.88
C LYS A 92 8.91 -12.61 14.61
N MET A 93 8.52 -12.68 13.35
CA MET A 93 7.31 -13.34 12.86
C MET A 93 7.66 -14.05 11.57
N LYS A 94 7.19 -15.29 11.40
CA LYS A 94 7.42 -16.01 10.13
C LYS A 94 6.59 -15.36 9.03
N LYS A 95 7.04 -15.49 7.78
CA LYS A 95 6.34 -14.91 6.63
C LYS A 95 4.88 -15.41 6.54
N ASP A 96 4.66 -16.71 6.73
CA ASP A 96 3.33 -17.31 6.62
C ASP A 96 2.39 -16.82 7.74
N GLU A 97 2.90 -16.71 8.98
CA GLU A 97 2.15 -16.12 10.10
C GLU A 97 1.76 -14.67 9.81
N LEU A 98 2.65 -13.89 9.18
CA LEU A 98 2.36 -12.51 8.80
C LEU A 98 1.30 -12.43 7.68
N ILE A 99 1.36 -13.33 6.70
CA ILE A 99 0.36 -13.44 5.65
C ILE A 99 -1.01 -13.77 6.27
N GLU A 100 -1.11 -14.79 7.12
CA GLU A 100 -2.35 -15.17 7.79
C GLU A 100 -2.94 -14.06 8.66
N LEU A 101 -2.09 -13.29 9.34
CA LEU A 101 -2.52 -12.14 10.14
C LEU A 101 -3.11 -11.03 9.27
N THR A 102 -2.43 -10.72 8.15
CA THR A 102 -2.78 -9.58 7.28
C THR A 102 -3.93 -9.87 6.33
N ASP A 103 -4.15 -11.13 5.97
CA ASP A 103 -5.29 -11.57 5.16
C ASP A 103 -6.64 -11.20 5.81
N LYS A 104 -6.71 -11.25 7.15
CA LYS A 104 -7.89 -10.94 7.96
C LYS A 104 -8.22 -9.44 8.06
N VAL A 105 -7.35 -8.56 7.54
CA VAL A 105 -7.59 -7.12 7.55
C VAL A 105 -8.72 -6.77 6.58
N HIS A 106 -9.65 -5.93 7.04
CA HIS A 106 -10.82 -5.51 6.27
C HIS A 106 -11.12 -4.00 6.41
N ARG A 107 -10.27 -3.25 7.11
CA ARG A 107 -10.47 -1.81 7.32
C ARG A 107 -9.15 -1.08 7.38
N ILE A 108 -9.15 0.16 6.88
CA ILE A 108 -8.10 1.15 7.10
C ILE A 108 -8.65 2.20 8.06
N GLU A 109 -7.90 2.49 9.11
CA GLU A 109 -8.14 3.64 9.97
C GLU A 109 -7.12 4.73 9.63
N ASP A 110 -7.60 5.94 9.38
CA ASP A 110 -6.76 7.11 9.21
C ASP A 110 -6.42 7.67 10.60
N MET A 111 -5.15 7.53 10.98
CA MET A 111 -4.64 8.07 12.24
C MET A 111 -3.37 8.85 11.93
N ASN A 112 -3.51 10.17 11.74
CA ASN A 112 -2.44 11.19 11.67
C ASN A 112 -1.01 10.63 11.72
N LYS A 113 -0.34 10.60 10.56
CA LYS A 113 1.03 10.09 10.27
C LYS A 113 1.21 8.57 10.17
N HIS A 114 0.17 7.76 10.40
CA HIS A 114 0.21 6.30 10.22
C HIS A 114 -1.03 5.78 9.49
N ILE A 115 -0.80 4.88 8.53
CA ILE A 115 -1.88 4.04 8.00
C ILE A 115 -2.02 2.85 8.93
N VAL A 116 -3.20 2.69 9.53
CA VAL A 116 -3.49 1.58 10.43
C VAL A 116 -4.43 0.61 9.73
N PHE A 117 -3.97 -0.63 9.57
CA PHE A 117 -4.76 -1.72 9.01
C PHE A 117 -5.41 -2.49 10.16
N GLN A 118 -6.72 -2.69 10.10
CA GLN A 118 -7.48 -3.32 11.16
C GLN A 118 -8.24 -4.57 10.69
N SER A 119 -8.20 -5.60 11.54
CA SER A 119 -9.11 -6.74 11.56
C SER A 119 -9.97 -6.71 12.82
N HIS A 120 -10.89 -7.67 12.98
CA HIS A 120 -11.65 -7.86 14.21
C HIS A 120 -10.80 -8.05 15.46
N THR A 121 -9.56 -8.52 15.31
CA THR A 121 -8.70 -8.92 16.44
C THR A 121 -7.44 -8.09 16.56
N HIS A 122 -7.00 -7.38 15.52
CA HIS A 122 -5.73 -6.65 15.53
C HIS A 122 -5.79 -5.30 14.80
N ARG A 123 -4.97 -4.36 15.27
CA ARG A 123 -4.52 -3.15 14.57
C ARG A 123 -3.05 -3.30 14.22
N ILE A 124 -2.70 -2.99 12.97
CA ILE A 124 -1.36 -3.13 12.39
C ILE A 124 -0.91 -1.74 11.93
N TYR A 125 0.16 -1.23 12.55
CA TYR A 125 0.70 0.09 12.29
C TYR A 125 1.88 -0.01 11.33
N LEU A 126 1.76 0.65 10.19
CA LEU A 126 2.75 0.57 9.12
C LEU A 126 3.39 1.94 8.85
N LYS A 127 4.69 1.91 8.55
CA LYS A 127 5.44 3.06 8.05
C LYS A 127 6.71 2.61 7.31
N ASP A 128 7.04 3.26 6.20
CA ASP A 128 8.26 3.04 5.42
C ASP A 128 8.42 1.58 4.96
N ASN A 129 7.32 0.98 4.50
CA ASN A 129 7.19 -0.42 4.10
C ASN A 129 7.46 -1.44 5.20
N MET A 130 7.37 -1.01 6.47
CA MET A 130 7.58 -1.90 7.61
C MET A 130 6.41 -1.81 8.60
N ILE A 131 6.01 -2.95 9.12
CA ILE A 131 5.08 -3.07 10.24
C ILE A 131 5.89 -2.88 11.52
N HIS A 132 5.58 -1.81 12.25
CA HIS A 132 6.29 -1.42 13.48
C HIS A 132 5.58 -1.84 14.74
N LYS A 133 4.26 -2.03 14.68
CA LYS A 133 3.44 -2.38 15.84
C LYS A 133 2.22 -3.19 15.42
N ILE A 134 1.92 -4.22 16.20
CA ILE A 134 0.68 -4.99 16.10
C ILE A 134 0.04 -4.98 17.49
N VAL A 135 -1.24 -4.59 17.57
CA VAL A 135 -1.97 -4.46 18.84
C VAL A 135 -3.25 -5.27 18.74
N ARG A 136 -3.55 -6.11 19.74
CA ARG A 136 -4.86 -6.77 19.83
C ARG A 136 -5.95 -5.74 20.13
N VAL A 137 -7.05 -5.79 19.40
CA VAL A 137 -8.23 -4.99 19.73
C VAL A 137 -9.15 -5.83 20.61
N ASN A 138 -9.55 -5.27 21.75
CA ASN A 138 -10.63 -5.83 22.55
C ASN A 138 -11.94 -5.33 21.93
N THR A 139 -12.58 -6.15 21.10
CA THR A 139 -14.01 -5.96 20.83
C THR A 139 -14.73 -6.27 22.14
N LYS A 140 -15.12 -5.24 22.90
CA LYS A 140 -16.26 -5.40 23.80
C LYS A 140 -17.43 -5.82 22.91
N GLY A 141 -17.94 -7.03 23.15
CA GLY A 141 -19.21 -7.47 22.57
C GLY A 141 -20.34 -6.56 23.02
#